data_AF-F8DRE3-F1
#
_entry.id   AF-F8DRE3-F1
#
_cell.length_a   1.000
_cell.length_b   1.000
_cell.length_c   1.000
_cell.angle_alpha   90.00
_cell.angle_beta   90.00
_cell.angle_gamma   90.00
#
_symmetry.space_group_name_H-M   'P 1'
#
loop_
_entity.id
_entity.type
_entity.pdbx_description
1 polymer ?
#
loop_
_entity_poly.entity_id
_entity_poly.type
_entity_poly.pdbx_seq_one_letter_code
_entity_poly.pdbx_strand_id
1 'polypeptide(L)'
;MNGVPKEIVFDNMKTAVDHARSSFTKVVWNEKLLEFARTAGFTPKSCKPFRPQTKGKVESLARTIERLRVYDYEFDNVNDLAQLIHKLNVQLNNELSQATGEKPNTLWTKEKEYLSPFDKNLLLSVIDRDQTRKVSNESMITYKGNKYSVPVKYIGKEVTVNITDSLLLVSFDGRLLRKHLLSNQKINYHHDDLQEVLSNGVYHDLAEEELEKQVQRNLTMFDNLRG
;
A
#
# COMPACT_ATOMS: atom_id res chain seq x y z
N MET A 1 -19.67 -0.77 1.45
CA MET A 1 -19.75 -2.10 2.10
C MET A 1 -19.33 -1.89 3.55
N ASN A 2 -20.17 -2.24 4.53
CA ASN A 2 -20.00 -1.86 5.93
C ASN A 2 -19.88 -3.06 6.88
N GLY A 3 -19.17 -4.12 6.47
CA GLY A 3 -18.94 -5.22 7.39
C GLY A 3 -17.93 -6.24 6.92
N VAL A 4 -17.45 -7.04 7.87
CA VAL A 4 -16.39 -8.03 7.73
C VAL A 4 -16.98 -9.42 8.02
N PRO A 5 -16.72 -10.43 7.17
CA PRO A 5 -17.14 -11.80 7.43
C PRO A 5 -16.30 -12.45 8.54
N LYS A 6 -16.82 -13.49 9.18
CA LYS A 6 -16.11 -14.23 10.24
C LYS A 6 -14.82 -14.90 9.74
N GLU A 7 -14.84 -15.40 8.51
CA GLU A 7 -13.73 -16.14 7.93
C GLU A 7 -13.47 -15.68 6.49
N ILE A 8 -12.19 -15.56 6.12
CA ILE A 8 -11.76 -15.27 4.75
C ILE A 8 -10.77 -16.34 4.32
N VAL A 9 -11.07 -16.97 3.18
CA VAL A 9 -10.22 -18.02 2.61
C VAL A 9 -9.17 -17.38 1.71
N PHE A 10 -7.90 -17.63 2.02
CA PHE A 10 -6.74 -17.22 1.24
C PHE A 10 -6.08 -18.41 0.56
N ASP A 11 -5.51 -18.15 -0.62
CA ASP A 11 -4.58 -19.08 -1.23
C ASP A 11 -3.25 -19.09 -0.44
N ASN A 12 -2.46 -20.15 -0.60
CA ASN A 12 -1.15 -20.30 0.03
C ASN A 12 -0.09 -19.49 -0.72
N MET A 13 -0.34 -18.19 -0.91
CA MET A 13 0.58 -17.25 -1.53
C MET A 13 1.56 -16.68 -0.50
N LYS A 14 2.79 -16.34 -0.91
CA LYS A 14 3.84 -15.80 -0.02
C LYS A 14 3.45 -14.56 0.76
N THR A 15 2.51 -13.77 0.23
CA THR A 15 1.99 -12.56 0.88
C THR A 15 1.03 -12.89 2.02
N ALA A 16 0.40 -14.06 1.99
CA ALA A 16 -0.53 -14.51 3.03
C ALA A 16 0.14 -15.50 3.99
N VAL A 17 0.97 -16.41 3.47
CA VAL A 17 1.57 -17.53 4.20
C VAL A 17 3.08 -17.36 4.29
N ASP A 18 3.62 -17.55 5.49
CA ASP A 18 5.06 -17.70 5.70
C ASP A 18 5.47 -19.12 5.32
N HIS A 19 5.95 -19.30 4.08
CA HIS A 19 6.36 -20.60 3.58
C HIS A 19 7.60 -21.17 4.27
N ALA A 20 8.47 -20.33 4.83
CA ALA A 20 9.69 -20.80 5.51
C ALA A 20 9.34 -21.49 6.83
N ARG A 21 8.27 -21.03 7.49
CA ARG A 21 7.77 -21.59 8.76
C ARG A 21 6.61 -22.57 8.58
N SER A 22 6.01 -22.62 7.40
CA SER A 22 4.91 -23.54 7.09
C SER A 22 5.42 -24.95 6.74
N SER A 23 4.58 -25.94 7.03
CA SER A 23 4.75 -27.33 6.58
C SER A 23 3.53 -27.77 5.78
N PHE A 24 3.61 -28.94 5.14
CA PHE A 24 2.49 -29.52 4.39
C PHE A 24 1.20 -29.69 5.21
N THR A 25 1.32 -29.85 6.53
CA THR A 25 0.18 -30.09 7.44
C THR A 25 -0.18 -28.89 8.31
N LYS A 26 0.73 -27.91 8.43
CA LYS A 26 0.53 -26.71 9.27
C LYS A 26 0.94 -25.45 8.52
N VAL A 27 -0.05 -24.62 8.21
CA VAL A 27 0.15 -23.30 7.62
C VAL A 27 0.48 -22.29 8.72
N VAL A 28 1.58 -21.57 8.55
CA VAL A 28 1.96 -20.41 9.35
C VAL A 28 1.64 -19.17 8.54
N TRP A 29 0.71 -18.36 9.04
CA TRP A 29 0.32 -17.12 8.40
C TRP A 29 1.42 -16.06 8.52
N ASN A 30 1.51 -15.21 7.50
CA ASN A 30 2.32 -13.99 7.56
C ASN A 30 1.84 -13.12 8.74
N GLU A 31 2.79 -12.63 9.55
CA GLU A 31 2.47 -11.88 10.76
C GLU A 31 1.69 -10.59 10.48
N LYS A 32 2.01 -9.89 9.38
CA LYS A 32 1.27 -8.69 8.95
C LYS A 32 -0.18 -9.03 8.58
N LEU A 33 -0.39 -10.17 7.92
CA LEU A 33 -1.75 -10.64 7.60
C LEU A 33 -2.53 -10.98 8.88
N LEU A 34 -1.93 -11.70 9.81
CA LEU A 34 -2.59 -12.07 11.07
C LEU A 34 -3.04 -10.85 11.87
N GLU A 35 -2.18 -9.85 11.94
CA GLU A 35 -2.48 -8.61 12.63
C GLU A 35 -3.57 -7.80 11.95
N PHE A 36 -3.51 -7.69 10.62
CA PHE A 36 -4.59 -7.10 9.84
C PHE A 36 -5.91 -7.85 10.08
N ALA A 37 -5.89 -9.18 10.08
CA ALA A 37 -7.08 -10.00 10.30
C ALA A 37 -7.70 -9.82 11.69
N ARG A 38 -6.86 -9.76 12.74
CA ARG A 38 -7.31 -9.44 14.11
C ARG A 38 -7.96 -8.07 14.20
N THR A 39 -7.35 -7.09 13.53
CA THR A 39 -7.84 -5.70 13.53
C THR A 39 -9.14 -5.56 12.75
N ALA A 40 -9.26 -6.28 11.63
CA ALA A 40 -10.46 -6.33 10.81
C ALA A 40 -11.60 -7.14 11.46
N GLY A 41 -11.28 -8.09 12.33
CA GLY A 41 -12.25 -8.99 12.96
C GLY A 41 -12.58 -10.24 12.14
N PHE A 42 -11.67 -10.71 11.27
CA PHE A 42 -11.85 -11.99 10.56
C PHE A 42 -10.77 -13.02 10.91
N THR A 43 -11.08 -14.29 10.69
CA THR A 43 -10.12 -15.40 10.81
C THR A 43 -9.65 -15.84 9.42
N PRO A 44 -8.33 -15.79 9.12
CA PRO A 44 -7.83 -16.28 7.85
C PRO A 44 -7.86 -17.82 7.81
N LYS A 45 -8.29 -18.38 6.67
CA LYS A 45 -8.32 -19.82 6.40
C LYS A 45 -7.52 -20.13 5.15
N SER A 46 -6.65 -21.13 5.21
CA SER A 46 -5.84 -21.54 4.07
C SER A 46 -6.63 -22.52 3.21
N CYS A 47 -6.53 -22.37 1.89
CA CYS A 47 -6.96 -23.43 0.98
C CYS A 47 -6.19 -24.73 1.27
N LYS A 48 -6.90 -25.86 1.38
CA LYS A 48 -6.26 -27.17 1.53
C LYS A 48 -5.50 -27.50 0.22
N PRO A 49 -4.23 -27.92 0.29
CA PRO A 49 -3.52 -28.42 -0.89
C PRO A 49 -4.27 -29.64 -1.46
N PHE A 50 -4.30 -29.77 -2.78
CA PHE A 50 -4.94 -30.88 -3.51
C PHE A 50 -6.47 -31.01 -3.36
N ARG A 51 -7.21 -29.92 -3.15
CA ARG A 51 -8.65 -29.84 -3.49
C ARG A 51 -8.87 -28.99 -4.76
N PRO A 52 -8.79 -29.58 -5.96
CA PRO A 52 -9.09 -28.88 -7.22
C PRO A 52 -10.50 -28.30 -7.29
N GLN A 53 -11.44 -28.81 -6.48
CA GLN A 53 -12.83 -28.34 -6.43
C GLN A 53 -12.97 -26.86 -6.01
N THR A 54 -12.00 -26.32 -5.28
CA THR A 54 -11.92 -24.87 -4.96
C THR A 54 -11.23 -24.05 -6.06
N LYS A 55 -10.67 -24.69 -7.09
CA LYS A 55 -9.97 -24.05 -8.22
C LYS A 55 -10.90 -23.81 -9.42
N GLY A 56 -12.21 -23.68 -9.21
CA GLY A 56 -13.19 -23.24 -10.22
C GLY A 56 -13.05 -21.78 -10.67
N LYS A 57 -12.04 -21.05 -10.16
CA LYS A 57 -11.82 -19.62 -10.49
C LYS A 57 -11.19 -19.39 -11.87
N VAL A 58 -10.38 -20.30 -12.39
CA VAL A 58 -9.69 -20.08 -13.68
C VAL A 58 -10.69 -20.15 -14.85
N GLU A 59 -11.57 -21.16 -14.83
CA GLU A 59 -12.65 -21.30 -15.82
C GLU A 59 -13.65 -20.15 -15.73
N SER A 60 -14.00 -19.71 -14.50
CA SER A 60 -14.87 -18.55 -14.32
C SER A 60 -14.25 -17.25 -14.85
N LEU A 61 -12.95 -17.03 -14.67
CA LEU A 61 -12.28 -15.83 -15.17
C LEU A 61 -12.22 -15.81 -16.70
N ALA A 62 -11.82 -16.92 -17.33
CA ALA A 62 -11.79 -17.04 -18.78
C ALA A 62 -13.18 -16.78 -19.39
N ARG A 63 -14.23 -17.39 -18.81
CA ARG A 63 -15.63 -17.17 -19.22
C ARG A 63 -16.07 -15.72 -19.07
N THR A 64 -15.68 -15.04 -17.99
CA THR A 64 -15.98 -13.61 -17.80
C THR A 64 -15.27 -12.75 -18.84
N ILE A 65 -14.01 -13.05 -19.15
CA ILE A 65 -13.23 -12.32 -20.17
C ILE A 65 -13.80 -12.56 -21.58
N GLU A 66 -14.23 -13.78 -21.91
CA GLU A 66 -14.88 -14.08 -23.20
C GLU A 66 -16.17 -13.27 -23.39
N ARG A 67 -16.98 -13.09 -22.34
CA ARG A 67 -18.18 -12.23 -22.40
C ARG A 67 -17.85 -10.75 -22.60
N LEU A 68 -16.69 -10.29 -22.13
CA LEU A 68 -16.18 -8.95 -22.46
C LEU A 68 -15.68 -8.88 -23.91
N ARG A 69 -15.09 -9.96 -24.45
CA ARG A 69 -14.62 -10.00 -25.85
C ARG A 69 -15.74 -9.92 -26.89
N VAL A 70 -16.98 -10.27 -26.54
CA VAL A 70 -18.15 -10.12 -27.43
C VAL A 70 -18.38 -8.65 -27.82
N TYR A 71 -17.88 -7.69 -27.04
CA TYR A 71 -17.95 -6.27 -27.35
C TYR A 71 -16.83 -5.79 -28.30
N ASP A 72 -16.00 -6.68 -28.84
CA ASP A 72 -15.01 -6.47 -29.92
C ASP A 72 -14.26 -5.12 -29.93
N TYR A 73 -13.87 -4.63 -28.75
CA TYR A 73 -13.20 -3.33 -28.56
C TYR A 73 -14.03 -2.09 -28.97
N GLU A 74 -15.36 -2.18 -28.99
CA GLU A 74 -16.30 -1.06 -29.21
C GLU A 74 -16.39 -0.13 -27.98
N PHE A 75 -15.27 0.46 -27.57
CA PHE A 75 -15.26 1.52 -26.57
C PHE A 75 -14.20 2.55 -26.93
N ASP A 76 -14.58 3.83 -26.88
CA ASP A 76 -13.71 4.93 -27.34
C ASP A 76 -12.80 5.44 -26.22
N ASN A 77 -13.18 5.22 -24.96
CA ASN A 77 -12.44 5.71 -23.80
C ASN A 77 -12.57 4.82 -22.55
N VAL A 78 -11.80 5.15 -21.51
CA VAL A 78 -11.75 4.39 -20.24
C VAL A 78 -13.10 4.40 -19.50
N ASN A 79 -13.90 5.46 -19.65
CA ASN A 79 -15.19 5.55 -18.99
C ASN A 79 -16.21 4.60 -19.65
N ASP A 80 -16.18 4.45 -20.97
CA ASP A 80 -17.01 3.48 -21.69
C ASP A 80 -16.67 2.04 -21.28
N LEU A 81 -15.37 1.73 -21.14
CA LEU A 81 -14.92 0.45 -20.60
C LEU A 81 -15.43 0.22 -19.17
N ALA A 82 -15.36 1.25 -18.31
CA ALA A 82 -15.87 1.16 -16.94
C ALA A 82 -17.38 0.88 -16.90
N GLN A 83 -18.15 1.49 -17.82
CA GLN A 83 -19.59 1.24 -17.96
C GLN A 83 -19.88 -0.18 -18.45
N LEU A 84 -19.13 -0.69 -19.42
CA LEU A 84 -19.23 -2.07 -19.90
C LEU A 84 -18.95 -3.08 -18.78
N ILE A 85 -17.87 -2.88 -18.02
CA ILE A 85 -17.53 -3.71 -16.86
C ILE A 85 -18.64 -3.64 -15.81
N HIS A 86 -19.19 -2.45 -15.53
CA HIS A 86 -20.28 -2.29 -14.59
C HIS A 86 -21.54 -3.05 -15.04
N LYS A 87 -21.93 -2.92 -16.31
CA LYS A 87 -23.08 -3.64 -16.89
C LYS A 87 -22.91 -5.16 -16.78
N LEU A 88 -21.74 -5.68 -17.15
CA LEU A 88 -21.45 -7.11 -17.04
C LEU A 88 -21.50 -7.59 -15.59
N ASN A 89 -20.96 -6.81 -14.65
CA ASN A 89 -20.99 -7.13 -13.23
C ASN A 89 -22.43 -7.22 -12.69
N VAL A 90 -23.29 -6.26 -13.07
CA VAL A 90 -24.72 -6.28 -12.71
C VAL A 90 -25.42 -7.50 -13.32
N GLN A 91 -25.14 -7.84 -14.57
CA GLN A 91 -25.71 -9.02 -15.22
C GLN A 91 -25.31 -10.31 -14.50
N LEU A 92 -24.00 -10.52 -14.29
CA LEU A 92 -23.47 -11.73 -13.63
C LEU A 92 -24.04 -11.93 -12.21
N ASN A 93 -24.20 -10.86 -11.44
CA ASN A 93 -24.76 -10.97 -10.08
C ASN A 93 -26.27 -11.20 -10.04
N ASN A 94 -26.97 -11.01 -11.16
CA ASN A 94 -28.41 -11.25 -11.30
C ASN A 94 -28.76 -12.52 -12.10
N GLU A 95 -27.76 -13.21 -12.63
CA GLU A 95 -27.92 -14.52 -13.27
C GLU A 95 -28.02 -15.63 -12.22
N LEU A 96 -28.75 -16.71 -12.56
CA LEU A 96 -28.82 -17.89 -11.70
C LEU A 96 -27.48 -18.61 -11.72
N SER A 97 -26.89 -18.77 -10.53
CA SER A 97 -25.66 -19.54 -10.37
C SER A 97 -25.97 -21.03 -10.47
N GLN A 98 -25.28 -21.73 -11.38
CA GLN A 98 -25.41 -23.19 -11.53
C GLN A 98 -24.95 -23.95 -10.28
N ALA A 99 -24.09 -23.36 -9.47
CA ALA A 99 -23.57 -24.00 -8.26
C ALA A 99 -24.54 -23.95 -7.08
N THR A 100 -25.37 -22.89 -7.00
CA THR A 100 -26.23 -22.62 -5.84
C THR A 100 -27.72 -22.63 -6.18
N GLY A 101 -28.09 -22.63 -7.46
CA GLY A 101 -29.48 -22.51 -7.93
C GLY A 101 -30.11 -21.13 -7.69
N GLU A 102 -29.35 -20.17 -7.18
CA GLU A 102 -29.83 -18.86 -6.73
C GLU A 102 -29.00 -17.73 -7.35
N LYS A 103 -29.56 -16.52 -7.39
CA LYS A 103 -28.83 -15.34 -7.86
C LYS A 103 -27.83 -14.86 -6.80
N PRO A 104 -26.58 -14.53 -7.16
CA PRO A 104 -25.60 -13.97 -6.22
C PRO A 104 -26.13 -12.77 -5.42
N ASN A 105 -26.85 -11.85 -6.05
CA ASN A 105 -27.45 -10.70 -5.35
C ASN A 105 -28.48 -11.10 -4.27
N THR A 106 -29.25 -12.16 -4.51
CA THR A 106 -30.22 -12.67 -3.53
C THR A 106 -29.50 -13.25 -2.32
N LEU A 107 -28.47 -14.07 -2.54
CA LEU A 107 -27.65 -14.64 -1.46
C LEU A 107 -26.89 -13.56 -0.71
N TRP A 108 -26.30 -12.60 -1.43
CA TRP A 108 -25.59 -11.46 -0.85
C TRP A 108 -26.46 -10.64 0.11
N THR A 109 -27.72 -10.41 -0.25
CA THR A 109 -28.66 -9.68 0.61
C THR A 109 -28.87 -10.39 1.95
N LYS A 110 -28.95 -11.73 1.94
CA LYS A 110 -29.02 -12.55 3.16
C LYS A 110 -27.71 -12.55 3.93
N GLU A 111 -26.57 -12.68 3.24
CA GLU A 111 -25.24 -12.73 3.86
C GLU A 111 -24.86 -11.45 4.59
N LYS A 112 -25.33 -10.28 4.10
CA LYS A 112 -25.08 -8.98 4.75
C LYS A 112 -25.47 -8.95 6.22
N GLU A 113 -26.52 -9.67 6.60
CA GLU A 113 -27.00 -9.72 7.99
C GLU A 113 -26.00 -10.39 8.95
N TYR A 114 -25.07 -11.19 8.42
CA TYR A 114 -24.07 -11.91 9.21
C TYR A 114 -22.71 -11.20 9.27
N LEU A 115 -22.57 -10.05 8.58
CA LEU A 115 -21.34 -9.28 8.59
C LEU A 115 -21.19 -8.50 9.90
N SER A 116 -19.99 -8.53 10.47
CA SER A 116 -19.67 -7.74 11.66
C SER A 116 -19.23 -6.33 11.27
N PRO A 117 -19.55 -5.29 12.06
CA PRO A 117 -18.99 -3.96 11.83
C PRO A 117 -17.47 -3.98 12.04
N PHE A 118 -16.77 -3.02 11.45
CA PHE A 118 -15.33 -2.84 11.63
C PHE A 118 -14.98 -1.37 11.82
N ASP A 119 -13.86 -1.11 12.50
CA ASP A 119 -13.31 0.24 12.65
C ASP A 119 -12.36 0.54 11.50
N LYS A 120 -12.80 1.44 10.62
CA LYS A 120 -12.01 1.86 9.45
C LYS A 120 -10.72 2.59 9.85
N ASN A 121 -10.76 3.40 10.90
CA ASN A 121 -9.58 4.18 11.33
C ASN A 121 -8.53 3.26 11.93
N LEU A 122 -8.98 2.30 12.75
CA LEU A 122 -8.10 1.27 13.29
C LEU A 122 -7.48 0.43 12.18
N LEU A 123 -8.25 0.06 11.15
CA LEU A 123 -7.71 -0.67 9.99
C LEU A 123 -6.65 0.11 9.22
N LEU A 124 -6.90 1.40 8.95
CA LEU A 124 -5.93 2.24 8.25
C LEU A 124 -4.59 2.32 9.02
N SER A 125 -4.64 2.40 10.35
CA SER A 125 -3.43 2.41 11.18
C SER A 125 -2.55 1.15 11.04
N VAL A 126 -3.12 0.01 10.66
CA VAL A 126 -2.37 -1.25 10.45
C VAL A 126 -1.80 -1.35 9.04
N ILE A 127 -2.47 -0.74 8.06
CA ILE A 127 -2.02 -0.71 6.66
C ILE A 127 -0.86 0.27 6.47
N ASP A 128 -0.91 1.43 7.13
CA ASP A 128 0.06 2.53 6.94
C ASP A 128 1.36 2.41 7.77
N ARG A 129 1.67 1.22 8.26
CA ARG A 129 2.82 0.97 9.14
C ARG A 129 4.18 1.31 8.53
N ASP A 130 5.06 1.74 9.43
CA ASP A 130 6.51 1.66 9.47
C ASP A 130 7.14 1.02 8.21
N GLN A 131 7.49 1.86 7.23
CA GLN A 131 8.34 1.47 6.13
C GLN A 131 9.80 1.76 6.48
N THR A 132 10.64 0.74 6.51
CA THR A 132 12.09 0.94 6.66
C THR A 132 12.69 1.45 5.36
N ARG A 133 13.47 2.54 5.44
CA ARG A 133 14.22 3.13 4.33
C ARG A 133 15.66 3.34 4.73
N LYS A 134 16.59 2.96 3.86
CA LYS A 134 18.01 3.27 4.04
C LYS A 134 18.26 4.71 3.65
N VAL A 135 18.99 5.44 4.49
CA VAL A 135 19.41 6.82 4.21
C VAL A 135 20.53 6.81 3.17
N SER A 136 20.35 7.57 2.09
CA SER A 136 21.33 7.73 1.02
C SER A 136 22.54 8.56 1.46
N ASN A 137 23.60 8.58 0.63
CA ASN A 137 24.78 9.43 0.87
C ASN A 137 24.46 10.93 0.78
N GLU A 138 23.31 11.30 0.20
CA GLU A 138 22.82 12.69 0.12
C GLU A 138 22.02 13.07 1.38
N SER A 139 22.07 12.26 2.45
CA SER A 139 21.28 12.44 3.66
C SER A 139 19.76 12.50 3.40
N MET A 140 19.25 11.63 2.52
CA MET A 140 17.84 11.58 2.14
C MET A 140 17.27 10.17 2.17
N ILE A 141 15.94 10.08 2.29
CA ILE A 141 15.15 8.87 2.08
C ILE A 141 14.18 9.05 0.91
N THR A 142 13.81 7.96 0.25
CA THR A 142 12.82 7.98 -0.85
C THR A 142 11.49 7.39 -0.40
N TYR A 143 10.41 8.13 -0.60
CA TYR A 143 9.04 7.69 -0.37
C TYR A 143 8.15 8.05 -1.56
N LYS A 144 7.48 7.04 -2.14
CA LYS A 144 6.63 7.16 -3.34
C LYS A 144 7.26 7.96 -4.51
N GLY A 145 8.58 7.83 -4.69
CA GLY A 145 9.32 8.50 -5.77
C GLY A 145 9.75 9.95 -5.47
N ASN A 146 9.48 10.45 -4.26
CA ASN A 146 9.94 11.76 -3.79
C ASN A 146 11.00 11.56 -2.68
N LYS A 147 12.01 12.44 -2.64
CA LYS A 147 13.09 12.41 -1.66
C LYS A 147 12.79 13.38 -0.51
N TYR A 148 13.15 12.97 0.70
CA TYR A 148 12.98 13.74 1.94
C TYR A 148 14.26 13.73 2.76
N SER A 149 14.70 14.89 3.25
CA SER A 149 15.94 15.01 4.01
C SER A 149 15.87 14.40 5.41
N VAL A 150 17.02 13.93 5.89
CA VAL A 150 17.24 13.50 7.26
C VAL A 150 18.58 14.06 7.74
N PRO A 151 18.87 14.08 9.05
CA PRO A 151 20.15 14.56 9.56
C PRO A 151 21.33 13.69 9.11
N VAL A 152 22.48 14.31 8.85
CA VAL A 152 23.67 13.68 8.21
C VAL A 152 24.20 12.50 9.02
N LYS A 153 24.08 12.56 10.35
CA LYS A 153 24.47 11.46 11.26
C LYS A 153 23.76 10.11 11.05
N TYR A 154 22.73 10.07 10.19
CA TYR A 154 21.99 8.86 9.86
C TYR A 154 22.31 8.30 8.47
N ILE A 155 23.24 8.89 7.72
CA ILE A 155 23.68 8.34 6.42
C ILE A 155 24.07 6.86 6.56
N GLY A 156 23.56 6.03 5.65
CA GLY A 156 23.81 4.59 5.62
C GLY A 156 22.99 3.77 6.64
N LYS A 157 22.32 4.41 7.61
CA LYS A 157 21.45 3.74 8.57
C LYS A 157 20.05 3.49 8.00
N GLU A 158 19.34 2.54 8.60
CA GLU A 158 17.95 2.26 8.29
C GLU A 158 17.03 3.03 9.23
N VAL A 159 16.14 3.85 8.68
CA VAL A 159 15.16 4.65 9.41
C VAL A 159 13.75 4.18 9.11
N THR A 160 12.86 4.34 10.08
CA THR A 160 11.45 4.01 9.97
C THR A 160 10.65 5.22 9.48
N VAL A 161 9.86 5.01 8.45
CA VAL A 161 8.98 6.01 7.83
C VAL A 161 7.54 5.68 8.14
N ASN A 162 6.84 6.63 8.76
CA ASN A 162 5.44 6.56 9.09
C ASN A 162 4.67 7.68 8.42
N ILE A 163 3.42 7.40 8.05
CA ILE A 163 2.53 8.40 7.48
C ILE A 163 1.40 8.66 8.45
N THR A 164 1.14 9.94 8.70
CA THR A 164 0.02 10.37 9.54
C THR A 164 -0.63 11.55 8.83
N ASP A 165 -1.84 11.35 8.32
CA ASP A 165 -2.59 12.30 7.50
C ASP A 165 -1.79 12.79 6.28
N SER A 166 -1.20 13.98 6.36
CA SER A 166 -0.38 14.62 5.33
C SER A 166 1.10 14.73 5.72
N LEU A 167 1.50 14.11 6.83
CA LEU A 167 2.87 14.15 7.35
C LEU A 167 3.58 12.82 7.15
N LEU A 168 4.83 12.93 6.73
CA LEU A 168 5.81 11.86 6.72
C LEU A 168 6.72 12.02 7.93
N LEU A 169 6.65 11.06 8.84
CA LEU A 169 7.41 11.00 10.08
C LEU A 169 8.59 10.04 9.89
N VAL A 170 9.81 10.55 10.04
CA VAL A 170 11.03 9.72 9.98
C VAL A 170 11.54 9.52 11.39
N SER A 171 11.79 8.27 11.78
CA SER A 171 12.25 7.88 13.12
C SER A 171 13.39 6.87 13.06
N PHE A 172 14.22 6.83 14.09
CA PHE A 172 15.32 5.87 14.26
C PHE A 172 15.33 5.39 15.71
N ASP A 173 15.34 4.07 15.92
CA ASP A 173 15.24 3.44 17.25
C ASP A 173 14.10 4.00 18.12
N GLY A 174 12.92 4.23 17.53
CA GLY A 174 11.74 4.78 18.22
C GLY A 174 11.81 6.29 18.50
N ARG A 175 12.91 6.96 18.16
CA ARG A 175 13.06 8.41 18.30
C ARG A 175 12.74 9.12 16.98
N LEU A 176 11.83 10.08 17.02
CA LEU A 176 11.52 10.93 15.87
C LEU A 176 12.73 11.78 15.46
N LEU A 177 13.08 11.74 14.18
CA LEU A 177 14.18 12.49 13.57
C LEU A 177 13.68 13.76 12.86
N ARG A 178 12.72 13.58 11.95
CA ARG A 178 12.17 14.64 11.09
C ARG A 178 10.70 14.42 10.82
N LYS A 179 10.00 15.52 10.55
CA LYS A 179 8.63 15.54 10.05
C LYS A 179 8.65 16.31 8.73
N HIS A 180 8.04 15.73 7.70
CA HIS A 180 7.90 16.34 6.38
C HIS A 180 6.44 16.44 6.02
N LEU A 181 6.04 17.51 5.34
CA LEU A 181 4.76 17.55 4.66
C LEU A 181 4.87 16.73 3.37
N LEU A 182 3.89 15.87 3.10
CA LEU A 182 3.81 15.17 1.83
C LEU A 182 3.57 16.19 0.72
N SER A 183 4.47 16.19 -0.25
CA SER A 183 4.39 17.08 -1.40
C SER A 183 4.59 16.29 -2.70
N ASN A 184 4.23 16.91 -3.82
CA ASN A 184 4.55 16.40 -5.15
C ASN A 184 5.95 16.82 -5.62
N GLN A 185 6.71 17.56 -4.80
CA GLN A 185 8.08 17.95 -5.14
C GLN A 185 9.01 16.73 -5.06
N LYS A 186 9.92 16.64 -6.01
CA LYS A 186 10.87 15.52 -6.11
C LYS A 186 11.89 15.50 -4.97
N ILE A 187 12.23 16.65 -4.44
CA ILE A 187 13.24 16.81 -3.40
C ILE A 187 12.67 17.75 -2.33
N ASN A 188 12.64 17.29 -1.08
CA ASN A 188 12.10 18.01 0.06
C ASN A 188 13.19 18.11 1.13
N TYR A 189 13.83 19.27 1.22
CA TYR A 189 14.88 19.54 2.21
C TYR A 189 14.36 20.35 3.39
N HIS A 190 14.80 19.98 4.58
CA HIS A 190 14.79 20.86 5.73
C HIS A 190 16.04 21.73 5.72
N HIS A 191 15.89 23.01 6.08
CA HIS A 191 16.98 23.98 6.08
C HIS A 191 18.21 23.47 6.86
N ASP A 192 18.01 23.04 8.11
CA ASP A 192 19.07 22.53 8.98
C ASP A 192 19.84 21.35 8.39
N ASP A 193 19.14 20.42 7.72
CA ASP A 193 19.79 19.25 7.13
C ASP A 193 20.66 19.65 5.94
N LEU A 194 20.19 20.59 5.11
CA LEU A 194 20.95 21.08 3.96
C LEU A 194 22.18 21.88 4.42
N GLN A 195 22.05 22.71 5.46
CA GLN A 195 23.18 23.41 6.06
C GLN A 195 24.22 22.44 6.62
N GLU A 196 23.79 21.36 7.29
CA GLU A 196 24.68 20.32 7.80
C GLU A 196 25.38 19.54 6.66
N VAL A 197 24.69 19.27 5.55
CA VAL A 197 25.27 18.62 4.36
C VAL A 197 26.32 19.53 3.69
N LEU A 198 26.00 20.82 3.54
CA LEU A 198 26.87 21.77 2.86
C LEU A 198 28.12 22.11 3.68
N SER A 199 27.95 22.29 5.00
CA SER A 199 29.06 22.53 5.93
C SER A 199 29.99 21.32 6.04
N ASN A 200 29.46 20.11 6.18
CA ASN A 200 30.31 18.90 6.28
C ASN A 200 30.90 18.42 4.94
N GLY A 201 30.45 19.00 3.82
CA GLY A 201 30.87 18.61 2.49
C GLY A 201 31.70 19.70 1.79
N VAL A 202 31.05 20.38 0.84
CA VAL A 202 31.70 21.25 -0.15
C VAL A 202 32.18 22.57 0.44
N TYR A 203 31.58 23.02 1.54
CA TYR A 203 31.74 24.39 2.06
C TYR A 203 32.25 24.45 3.51
N HIS A 204 33.08 23.49 3.92
CA HIS A 204 33.63 23.40 5.28
C HIS A 204 34.46 24.61 5.72
N ASP A 205 35.04 25.36 4.78
CA ASP A 205 35.90 26.53 5.05
C ASP A 205 35.18 27.88 4.88
N LEU A 206 33.87 27.89 4.57
CA LEU A 206 33.13 29.13 4.33
C LEU A 206 32.66 29.78 5.62
N ALA A 207 32.68 31.12 5.62
CA ALA A 207 32.07 31.92 6.68
C ALA A 207 30.55 31.66 6.73
N GLU A 208 29.98 31.67 7.94
CA GLU A 208 28.59 31.30 8.21
C GLU A 208 27.57 32.08 7.36
N GLU A 209 27.80 33.38 7.14
CA GLU A 209 26.94 34.24 6.32
C GLU A 209 26.92 33.82 4.83
N GLU A 210 28.04 33.35 4.30
CA GLU A 210 28.15 32.93 2.89
C GLU A 210 27.59 31.52 2.69
N LEU A 211 27.72 30.66 3.71
CA LEU A 211 27.07 29.35 3.75
C LEU A 211 25.55 29.50 3.72
N GLU A 212 24.98 30.43 4.50
CA GLU A 212 23.54 30.67 4.55
C GLU A 212 22.98 31.15 3.21
N LYS A 213 23.69 32.07 2.52
CA LYS A 213 23.33 32.50 1.16
C LYS A 213 23.27 31.32 0.19
N GLN A 214 24.20 30.37 0.32
CA GLN A 214 24.28 29.22 -0.56
C GLN A 214 23.23 28.14 -0.24
N VAL A 215 22.89 27.95 1.05
CA VAL A 215 21.75 27.11 1.47
C VAL A 215 20.47 27.65 0.84
N GLN A 216 20.20 28.96 0.97
CA GLN A 216 18.99 29.59 0.43
C GLN A 216 18.90 29.49 -1.10
N ARG A 217 20.04 29.68 -1.79
CA ARG A 217 20.13 29.49 -3.24
C ARG A 217 19.82 28.05 -3.66
N ASN A 218 20.29 27.06 -2.92
CA ASN A 218 20.03 25.66 -3.25
C ASN A 218 18.56 25.27 -2.97
N LEU A 219 17.97 25.73 -1.86
CA LEU A 219 16.54 25.50 -1.57
C LEU A 219 15.65 26.06 -2.68
N THR A 220 15.90 27.30 -3.10
CA THR A 220 15.13 27.91 -4.20
C THR A 220 15.31 27.18 -5.54
N MET A 221 16.49 26.62 -5.83
CA MET A 221 16.67 25.76 -7.00
C MET A 221 15.83 24.48 -6.89
N PHE A 222 15.83 23.82 -5.73
CA PHE A 222 15.05 22.59 -5.52
C PHE A 222 13.55 22.83 -5.65
N ASP A 223 13.05 23.97 -5.15
CA ASP A 223 11.63 24.33 -5.29
C ASP A 223 11.20 24.56 -6.75
N ASN A 224 12.13 25.00 -7.59
CA ASN A 224 11.92 25.29 -9.01
C ASN A 224 12.07 24.06 -9.92
N LEU A 225 12.59 22.93 -9.41
CA LEU A 225 12.70 21.65 -10.14
C LEU A 225 11.33 20.92 -10.28
N ARG A 226 10.22 21.65 -10.37
CA ARG A 226 8.89 21.07 -10.62
C ARG A 226 8.88 20.47 -12.04
N GLY A 227 9.09 19.16 -12.11
CA GLY A 227 8.82 18.35 -13.30
C GLY A 227 7.33 18.19 -13.56
#